data_AF-A0AA37Q5Q0-F1
#
_entry.id   AF-A0AA37Q5Q0-F1
#
_cell.length_a   1.000
_cell.length_b   1.000
_cell.length_c   1.000
_cell.angle_alpha   90.00
_cell.angle_beta   90.00
_cell.angle_gamma   90.00
#
_symmetry.space_group_name_H-M   'P 1'
#
loop_
_entity.id
_entity.type
_entity.pdbx_description
1 polymer ?
#
loop_
_entity_poly.entity_id
_entity_poly.type
_entity_poly.pdbx_seq_one_letter_code
_entity_poly.pdbx_strand_id
1 'polypeptide(L)'
;MTHSMTSAMTCTDCLRVVATADVAELTTAAAVTEHCRGCPDCATLVREVAEESRRLADMLDGTLPGVPAHVVALEAVAGSGRVRRRGRALRVTASVVGVLLATLVGGRLVGGRAAPVETRTVELQCLDPEQIVEVARPQLPPGVAVTAHPAVRLPVLTLRGSPRDLAAAEQTIARLDARWAAERPAYCANFPAGRAVPTPTAIPGH
;
A
#
# COMPACT_ATOMS: atom_id res chain seq x y z
N MET A 1 -18.37 27.21 37.60
CA MET A 1 -17.57 26.63 36.49
C MET A 1 -17.29 25.17 36.85
N THR A 2 -18.23 24.29 36.57
CA THR A 2 -18.11 22.85 36.76
C THR A 2 -17.83 22.24 35.40
N HIS A 3 -16.60 21.80 35.17
CA HIS A 3 -16.24 21.03 33.99
C HIS A 3 -16.89 19.65 34.12
N SER A 4 -18.03 19.47 33.46
CA SER A 4 -18.58 18.15 33.17
C SER A 4 -17.61 17.46 32.22
N MET A 5 -16.76 16.58 32.75
CA MET A 5 -16.04 15.58 31.96
C MET A 5 -17.04 14.53 31.47
N THR A 6 -17.83 14.90 30.45
CA THR A 6 -18.38 13.90 29.51
C THR A 6 -17.19 13.35 28.75
N SER A 7 -16.86 12.07 28.95
CA SER A 7 -15.84 11.35 28.17
C SER A 7 -16.18 11.44 26.68
N ALA A 8 -15.65 12.46 26.01
CA ALA A 8 -15.83 12.67 24.58
C ALA A 8 -15.09 11.56 23.84
N MET A 9 -15.79 10.87 22.95
CA MET A 9 -15.22 9.86 22.08
C MET A 9 -14.04 10.47 21.30
N THR A 10 -12.88 9.81 21.33
CA THR A 10 -11.71 10.25 20.56
C THR A 10 -11.79 9.75 19.12
N CYS A 11 -11.04 10.37 18.19
CA CYS A 11 -10.98 9.90 16.80
C CYS A 11 -10.51 8.44 16.73
N THR A 12 -9.56 8.03 17.58
CA THR A 12 -9.07 6.64 17.64
C THR A 12 -10.15 5.67 18.11
N ASP A 13 -10.97 6.07 19.09
CA ASP A 13 -12.08 5.23 19.56
C ASP A 13 -13.19 5.13 18.51
N CYS A 14 -13.48 6.23 17.81
CA CYS A 14 -14.40 6.25 16.67
C CYS A 14 -13.93 5.26 15.58
N LEU A 15 -12.65 5.30 15.19
CA LEU A 15 -12.09 4.40 14.19
C LEU A 15 -12.11 2.93 14.63
N ARG A 16 -11.87 2.64 15.92
CA ARG A 16 -11.98 1.27 16.45
C ARG A 16 -13.42 0.74 16.38
N VAL A 17 -14.41 1.57 16.67
CA VAL A 17 -15.82 1.20 16.53
C VAL A 17 -16.17 0.97 15.06
N VAL A 18 -15.79 1.89 14.17
CA VAL A 18 -15.99 1.75 12.71
C VAL A 18 -15.34 0.48 12.14
N ALA A 19 -14.18 0.07 12.65
CA ALA A 19 -13.49 -1.12 12.19
C ALA A 19 -14.15 -2.45 12.62
N THR A 20 -15.09 -2.43 13.56
CA THR A 20 -15.63 -3.66 14.18
C THR A 20 -17.14 -3.76 14.16
N ALA A 21 -17.85 -2.63 14.07
CA ALA A 21 -19.30 -2.60 14.08
C ALA A 21 -19.88 -2.91 12.70
N ASP A 22 -21.09 -3.48 12.69
CA ASP A 22 -21.88 -3.61 11.47
C ASP A 22 -22.24 -2.20 10.95
N VAL A 23 -22.27 -2.02 9.63
CA VAL A 23 -22.60 -0.72 9.02
C VAL A 23 -24.01 -0.28 9.37
N ALA A 24 -24.95 -1.23 9.54
CA ALA A 24 -26.30 -0.91 10.02
C ALA A 24 -26.27 -0.33 11.45
N GLU A 25 -25.38 -0.84 12.31
CA GLU A 25 -25.22 -0.39 13.69
C GLU A 25 -24.44 0.92 13.80
N LEU A 26 -23.53 1.20 12.86
CA LEU A 26 -22.74 2.44 12.84
C LEU A 26 -23.60 3.70 12.69
N THR A 27 -24.68 3.62 11.92
CA THR A 27 -25.60 4.76 11.70
C THR A 27 -26.51 5.03 12.90
N THR A 28 -26.70 4.05 13.79
CA THR A 28 -27.55 4.16 14.99
C THR A 28 -26.76 4.42 16.27
N ALA A 29 -25.43 4.23 16.23
CA ALA A 29 -24.54 4.57 17.33
C ALA A 29 -24.45 6.09 17.53
N ALA A 30 -25.24 6.61 18.48
CA ALA A 30 -25.32 8.03 18.83
C ALA A 30 -23.94 8.66 19.14
N ALA A 31 -23.02 7.88 19.72
CA ALA A 31 -21.66 8.36 20.05
C ALA A 31 -20.80 8.62 18.80
N VAL A 32 -20.90 7.75 17.78
CA VAL A 32 -20.17 7.89 16.52
C VAL A 32 -20.74 9.06 15.70
N THR A 33 -22.06 9.14 15.61
CA THR A 33 -22.72 10.24 14.89
C THR A 33 -22.44 11.60 15.53
N GLU A 34 -22.45 11.70 16.86
CA GLU A 34 -22.10 12.94 17.55
C GLU A 34 -20.63 13.32 17.35
N HIS A 35 -19.71 12.35 17.38
CA HIS A 35 -18.30 12.61 17.08
C HIS A 35 -18.08 13.06 15.63
N CYS A 36 -18.74 12.41 14.67
CA CYS A 36 -18.65 12.77 13.24
C CYS A 36 -19.21 14.16 12.94
N ARG A 37 -20.14 14.71 13.74
CA ARG A 37 -20.57 16.11 13.61
C ARG A 37 -19.47 17.09 13.97
N GLY A 38 -18.59 16.72 14.92
CA GLY A 38 -17.46 17.54 15.37
C GLY A 38 -16.16 17.32 14.60
N CYS A 39 -16.02 16.21 13.87
CA CYS A 39 -14.79 15.83 13.16
C CYS A 39 -15.06 15.50 11.67
N PRO A 40 -14.67 16.37 10.72
CA PRO A 40 -14.95 16.17 9.29
C PRO A 40 -14.19 15.00 8.67
N ASP A 41 -12.99 14.67 9.18
CA ASP A 41 -12.19 13.55 8.69
C ASP A 41 -12.86 12.21 9.01
N CYS A 42 -13.30 12.03 10.27
CA CYS A 42 -14.05 10.85 10.67
C CYS A 42 -15.40 10.76 9.94
N ALA A 43 -16.06 11.87 9.66
CA ALA A 43 -17.29 11.89 8.87
C ALA A 43 -17.07 11.42 7.43
N THR A 44 -15.97 11.85 6.80
CA THR A 44 -15.60 11.45 5.44
C THR A 44 -15.32 9.95 5.39
N LEU A 45 -14.52 9.44 6.31
CA LEU A 45 -14.17 8.02 6.37
C LEU A 45 -15.39 7.13 6.62
N VAL A 46 -16.27 7.50 7.55
CA VAL A 46 -17.51 6.74 7.81
C VAL A 46 -18.41 6.71 6.57
N ARG A 47 -18.48 7.81 5.80
CA ARG A 47 -19.25 7.86 4.55
C ARG A 47 -18.67 6.93 3.49
N GLU A 48 -17.34 6.91 3.32
CA GLU A 48 -16.67 6.03 2.38
C GLU A 48 -16.91 4.55 2.72
N VAL A 49 -16.74 4.18 4.00
CA VAL A 49 -17.04 2.82 4.48
C VAL A 49 -18.49 2.44 4.23
N ALA A 50 -19.42 3.35 4.51
CA ALA A 50 -20.86 3.14 4.28
C ALA A 50 -21.24 3.09 2.79
N GLU A 51 -20.48 3.72 1.90
CA GLU A 51 -20.69 3.62 0.45
C GLU A 51 -20.17 2.29 -0.09
N GLU A 52 -18.97 1.86 0.34
CA GLU A 52 -18.39 0.59 -0.08
C GLU A 52 -19.22 -0.60 0.42
N SER A 53 -19.73 -0.55 1.64
CA SER A 53 -20.63 -1.57 2.15
C SER A 53 -21.95 -1.62 1.40
N ARG A 54 -22.48 -0.46 0.96
CA ARG A 54 -23.68 -0.40 0.11
C ARG A 54 -23.41 -1.00 -1.26
N ARG A 55 -22.28 -0.69 -1.89
CA ARG A 55 -21.87 -1.32 -3.16
C ARG A 55 -21.72 -2.83 -3.02
N LEU A 56 -21.14 -3.31 -1.91
CA LEU A 56 -21.05 -4.74 -1.61
C LEU A 56 -22.43 -5.37 -1.41
N ALA A 57 -23.33 -4.71 -0.70
CA ALA A 57 -24.71 -5.14 -0.53
C ALA A 57 -25.44 -5.19 -1.88
N ASP A 58 -25.32 -4.16 -2.72
CA ASP A 58 -25.93 -4.11 -4.05
C ASP A 58 -25.40 -5.23 -4.97
N MET A 59 -24.10 -5.56 -4.88
CA MET A 59 -23.54 -6.71 -5.60
C MET A 59 -24.10 -8.05 -5.11
N LEU A 60 -24.35 -8.18 -3.80
CA LEU A 60 -24.95 -9.37 -3.20
C LEU A 60 -26.47 -9.46 -3.49
N ASP A 61 -27.17 -8.33 -3.53
CA ASP A 61 -28.58 -8.27 -3.92
C ASP A 61 -28.75 -8.48 -5.43
N GLY A 62 -27.74 -8.14 -6.24
CA GLY A 62 -27.66 -8.44 -7.67
C GLY A 62 -27.45 -9.92 -7.99
N THR A 63 -27.02 -10.74 -7.02
CA THR A 63 -27.00 -12.22 -7.15
C THR A 63 -28.41 -12.79 -7.02
N LEU A 64 -29.07 -12.94 -8.17
CA LEU A 64 -30.38 -13.54 -8.50
C LEU A 64 -31.30 -14.05 -7.35
N PRO A 65 -32.61 -13.73 -7.41
CA PRO A 65 -33.61 -14.32 -6.53
C PRO A 65 -33.74 -15.83 -6.82
N GLY A 66 -33.49 -16.66 -5.81
CA GLY A 66 -33.52 -18.11 -5.93
C GLY A 66 -32.39 -18.82 -5.18
N VAL A 67 -31.40 -18.08 -4.70
CA VAL A 67 -30.40 -18.64 -3.77
C VAL A 67 -31.02 -18.67 -2.38
N PRO A 68 -31.26 -19.85 -1.80
CA PRO A 68 -31.96 -19.94 -0.52
C PRO A 68 -31.05 -19.40 0.60
N ALA A 69 -31.63 -18.68 1.56
CA ALA A 69 -30.89 -17.95 2.61
C ALA A 69 -29.90 -18.81 3.41
N HIS A 70 -30.10 -20.13 3.48
CA HIS A 70 -29.16 -21.06 4.10
C HIS A 70 -27.86 -21.24 3.30
N VAL A 71 -27.85 -21.05 1.98
CA VAL A 71 -26.65 -21.14 1.13
C VAL A 71 -25.79 -19.88 1.29
N VAL A 72 -26.41 -18.70 1.38
CA VAL A 72 -25.68 -17.44 1.64
C VAL A 72 -25.13 -17.40 3.07
N ALA A 73 -25.91 -17.87 4.06
CA ALA A 73 -25.43 -18.05 5.43
C ALA A 73 -24.34 -19.14 5.52
N LEU A 74 -24.44 -20.23 4.76
CA LEU A 74 -23.39 -21.24 4.66
C LEU A 74 -22.13 -20.71 3.97
N GLU A 75 -22.22 -19.80 2.99
CA GLU A 75 -21.06 -19.19 2.36
C GLU A 75 -20.44 -18.08 3.22
N ALA A 76 -21.24 -17.32 3.98
CA ALA A 76 -20.74 -16.34 4.95
C ALA A 76 -20.11 -16.99 6.19
N VAL A 77 -20.67 -18.10 6.69
CA VAL A 77 -20.12 -18.90 7.80
C VAL A 77 -18.99 -19.82 7.31
N ALA A 78 -19.04 -20.34 6.08
CA ALA A 78 -17.89 -21.00 5.47
C ALA A 78 -16.80 -19.99 5.09
N GLY A 79 -17.12 -18.73 4.80
CA GLY A 79 -16.17 -17.65 4.59
C GLY A 79 -15.46 -17.26 5.89
N SER A 80 -16.20 -16.98 6.96
CA SER A 80 -15.64 -16.63 8.27
C SER A 80 -14.97 -17.83 8.97
N GLY A 81 -15.51 -19.04 8.79
CA GLY A 81 -14.96 -20.30 9.25
C GLY A 81 -13.72 -20.75 8.46
N ARG A 82 -13.67 -20.53 7.13
CA ARG A 82 -12.45 -20.72 6.33
C ARG A 82 -11.40 -19.68 6.73
N VAL A 83 -11.72 -18.41 6.95
CA VAL A 83 -10.71 -17.42 7.39
C VAL A 83 -10.12 -17.79 8.77
N ARG A 84 -10.93 -18.25 9.73
CA ARG A 84 -10.43 -18.68 11.06
C ARG A 84 -9.75 -20.05 11.09
N ARG A 85 -10.22 -21.05 10.33
CA ARG A 85 -9.58 -22.39 10.28
C ARG A 85 -8.37 -22.42 9.35
N ARG A 86 -8.36 -21.65 8.26
CA ARG A 86 -7.18 -21.41 7.40
C ARG A 86 -6.11 -20.62 8.15
N GLY A 87 -6.48 -19.78 9.11
CA GLY A 87 -5.54 -19.13 10.04
C GLY A 87 -4.85 -20.06 11.06
N ARG A 88 -5.43 -21.21 11.43
CA ARG A 88 -4.83 -22.17 12.39
C ARG A 88 -4.32 -23.46 11.77
N ALA A 89 -4.98 -24.01 10.75
CA ALA A 89 -4.52 -25.22 10.06
C ALA A 89 -3.35 -24.95 9.10
N LEU A 90 -3.30 -23.79 8.40
CA LEU A 90 -2.10 -23.42 7.61
C LEU A 90 -0.86 -23.25 8.48
N ARG A 91 -0.98 -22.96 9.79
CA ARG A 91 0.20 -22.88 10.66
C ARG A 91 0.77 -24.25 11.03
N VAL A 92 -0.03 -25.31 10.98
CA VAL A 92 0.36 -26.65 11.44
C VAL A 92 0.65 -27.61 10.29
N THR A 93 0.00 -27.47 9.12
CA THR A 93 0.29 -28.32 7.95
C THR A 93 1.30 -27.71 6.98
N ALA A 94 1.46 -26.38 6.94
CA ALA A 94 2.53 -25.75 6.17
C ALA A 94 3.92 -26.02 6.75
N SER A 95 4.04 -26.33 8.04
CA SER A 95 5.32 -26.70 8.64
C SER A 95 5.78 -28.10 8.22
N VAL A 96 4.88 -29.08 8.14
CA VAL A 96 5.28 -30.47 7.84
C VAL A 96 5.46 -30.71 6.33
N VAL A 97 4.53 -30.22 5.49
CA VAL A 97 4.67 -30.33 4.03
C VAL A 97 5.70 -29.33 3.50
N GLY A 98 5.84 -28.16 4.14
CA GLY A 98 6.88 -27.18 3.81
C GLY A 98 8.29 -27.71 4.08
N VAL A 99 8.52 -28.48 5.15
CA VAL A 99 9.84 -29.09 5.43
C VAL A 99 10.17 -30.21 4.44
N LEU A 100 9.19 -31.02 4.01
CA LEU A 100 9.42 -32.07 3.02
C LEU A 100 9.59 -31.52 1.60
N LEU A 101 8.84 -30.48 1.21
CA LEU A 101 9.05 -29.80 -0.07
C LEU A 101 10.32 -28.94 -0.06
N ALA A 102 10.68 -28.31 1.06
CA ALA A 102 11.91 -27.54 1.20
C ALA A 102 13.17 -28.41 1.21
N THR A 103 13.08 -29.68 1.59
CA THR A 103 14.23 -30.62 1.50
C THR A 103 14.39 -31.18 0.09
N LEU A 104 13.31 -31.48 -0.62
CA LEU A 104 13.34 -31.95 -2.02
C LEU A 104 13.64 -30.84 -3.04
N VAL A 105 13.10 -29.63 -2.83
CA VAL A 105 13.35 -28.45 -3.66
C VAL A 105 14.63 -27.73 -3.22
N GLY A 106 14.94 -27.69 -1.91
CA GLY A 106 16.21 -27.16 -1.40
C GLY A 106 17.41 -27.99 -1.84
N GLY A 107 17.30 -29.33 -1.93
CA GLY A 107 18.37 -30.16 -2.49
C GLY A 107 18.71 -29.86 -3.96
N ARG A 108 17.81 -29.21 -4.72
CA ARG A 108 18.05 -28.80 -6.11
C ARG A 108 18.20 -27.29 -6.32
N LEU A 109 17.80 -26.45 -5.37
CA LEU A 109 17.96 -24.98 -5.43
C LEU A 109 19.12 -24.45 -4.57
N VAL A 110 19.82 -25.29 -3.79
CA VAL A 110 21.10 -24.97 -3.12
C VAL A 110 22.27 -24.85 -4.12
N GLY A 111 21.98 -24.37 -5.33
CA GLY A 111 22.95 -23.83 -6.29
C GLY A 111 22.73 -22.35 -6.62
N GLY A 112 21.59 -21.75 -6.25
CA GLY A 112 21.25 -20.36 -6.57
C GLY A 112 21.15 -19.50 -5.32
N ARG A 113 22.22 -18.76 -4.99
CA ARG A 113 22.16 -17.71 -3.96
C ARG A 113 21.06 -16.72 -4.32
N ALA A 114 20.08 -16.50 -3.44
CA ALA A 114 19.12 -15.40 -3.58
C ALA A 114 19.93 -14.09 -3.66
N ALA A 115 19.86 -13.41 -4.81
CA ALA A 115 20.62 -12.19 -5.02
C ALA A 115 20.14 -11.11 -4.03
N PRO A 116 21.05 -10.30 -3.47
CA PRO A 116 20.67 -9.22 -2.56
C PRO A 116 19.76 -8.23 -3.30
N VAL A 117 18.66 -7.82 -2.65
CA VAL A 117 17.76 -6.77 -3.14
C VAL A 117 18.13 -5.49 -2.40
N GLU A 118 18.41 -4.43 -3.15
CA GLU A 118 18.82 -3.12 -2.64
C GLU A 118 17.75 -2.07 -2.98
N THR A 119 17.73 -0.98 -2.22
CA THR A 119 16.86 0.17 -2.48
C THR A 119 17.72 1.41 -2.62
N ARG A 120 17.50 2.20 -3.66
CA ARG A 120 18.24 3.44 -3.93
C ARG A 120 17.31 4.57 -4.29
N THR A 121 17.67 5.77 -3.88
CA THR A 121 16.94 7.00 -4.17
C THR A 121 17.70 7.82 -5.19
N VAL A 122 17.04 8.21 -6.27
CA VAL A 122 17.59 9.03 -7.35
C VAL A 122 16.89 10.37 -7.35
N GLU A 123 17.66 11.44 -7.33
CA GLU A 123 17.16 12.80 -7.46
C GLU A 123 17.08 13.18 -8.95
N LEU A 124 16.01 13.88 -9.31
CA LEU A 124 15.78 14.37 -10.67
C LEU A 124 16.10 15.86 -10.74
N GLN A 125 16.61 16.30 -11.88
CA GLN A 125 16.96 17.70 -12.10
C GLN A 125 15.82 18.47 -12.75
N CYS A 126 15.16 17.85 -13.72
CA CYS A 126 14.25 18.54 -14.63
C CYS A 126 12.88 17.89 -14.77
N LEU A 127 12.75 16.61 -14.42
CA LEU A 127 11.49 15.89 -14.56
C LEU A 127 10.69 15.82 -13.26
N ASP A 128 9.37 15.86 -13.45
CA ASP A 128 8.44 15.44 -12.44
C ASP A 128 8.56 13.91 -12.21
N PRO A 129 8.58 13.44 -10.95
CA PRO A 129 8.68 12.02 -10.61
C PRO A 129 7.60 11.13 -11.26
N GLU A 130 6.38 11.63 -11.48
CA GLU A 130 5.32 10.83 -12.10
C GLU A 130 5.56 10.68 -13.60
N GLN A 131 5.90 11.78 -14.27
CA GLN A 131 6.16 11.79 -15.72
C GLN A 131 7.33 10.89 -16.09
N ILE A 132 8.40 10.89 -15.30
CA ILE A 132 9.56 10.06 -15.61
C ILE A 132 9.27 8.57 -15.38
N VAL A 133 8.40 8.21 -14.43
CA VAL A 133 8.00 6.81 -14.25
C VAL A 133 7.27 6.30 -15.48
N GLU A 134 6.35 7.09 -16.04
CA GLU A 134 5.62 6.70 -17.24
C GLU A 134 6.54 6.46 -18.44
N VAL A 135 7.54 7.33 -18.63
CA VAL A 135 8.44 7.26 -19.78
C VAL A 135 9.55 6.23 -19.57
N ALA A 136 10.07 6.11 -18.35
CA ALA A 136 11.15 5.18 -18.03
C ALA A 136 10.65 3.73 -17.96
N ARG A 137 9.42 3.47 -17.51
CA ARG A 137 8.87 2.11 -17.30
C ARG A 137 9.14 1.12 -18.45
N PRO A 138 8.91 1.43 -19.74
CA PRO A 138 9.22 0.49 -20.83
C PRO A 138 10.71 0.21 -21.05
N GLN A 139 11.60 1.06 -20.52
CA GLN A 139 13.06 0.97 -20.67
C GLN A 139 13.76 0.42 -19.41
N LEU A 140 13.01 0.24 -18.33
CA LEU A 140 13.55 -0.27 -17.07
C LEU A 140 13.65 -1.79 -17.07
N PRO A 141 14.65 -2.37 -16.38
CA PRO A 141 14.72 -3.82 -16.22
C PRO A 141 13.46 -4.35 -15.50
N PRO A 142 12.94 -5.53 -15.88
CA PRO A 142 11.69 -6.06 -15.34
C PRO A 142 11.73 -6.38 -13.84
N GLY A 143 12.94 -6.50 -13.27
CA GLY A 143 13.16 -6.74 -11.84
C GLY A 143 13.22 -5.47 -10.98
N VAL A 144 13.06 -4.27 -11.56
CA VAL A 144 13.15 -3.00 -10.84
C VAL A 144 11.75 -2.46 -10.56
N ALA A 145 11.43 -2.34 -9.28
CA ALA A 145 10.27 -1.59 -8.82
C ALA A 145 10.65 -0.11 -8.70
N VAL A 146 9.80 0.77 -9.23
CA VAL A 146 10.00 2.22 -9.18
C VAL A 146 8.80 2.88 -8.53
N THR A 147 9.07 3.74 -7.55
CA THR A 147 8.05 4.49 -6.81
C THR A 147 8.36 5.98 -6.87
N ALA A 148 7.39 6.78 -7.30
CA ALA A 148 7.44 8.23 -7.25
C ALA A 148 6.89 8.73 -5.90
N HIS A 149 7.49 9.78 -5.35
CA HIS A 149 7.06 10.39 -4.10
C HIS A 149 6.65 11.86 -4.31
N PRO A 150 5.42 12.13 -4.78
CA PRO A 150 4.96 13.48 -5.14
C PRO A 150 4.80 14.42 -3.93
N ALA A 151 4.71 13.87 -2.71
CA ALA A 151 4.50 14.66 -1.49
C ALA A 151 5.78 15.33 -0.94
N VAL A 152 6.95 14.97 -1.46
CA VAL A 152 8.23 15.54 -1.01
C VAL A 152 8.55 16.74 -1.89
N ARG A 153 8.97 17.87 -1.30
CA ARG A 153 9.40 19.07 -2.04
C ARG A 153 10.62 18.86 -2.96
N LEU A 154 11.17 17.65 -2.99
CA LEU A 154 12.31 17.24 -3.78
C LEU A 154 11.83 16.20 -4.80
N PRO A 155 12.11 16.38 -6.09
CA PRO A 155 11.72 15.43 -7.13
C PRO A 155 12.61 14.17 -7.02
N VAL A 156 12.18 13.21 -6.19
CA VAL A 156 12.92 11.98 -5.90
C VAL A 156 12.16 10.74 -6.36
N LEU A 157 12.91 9.77 -6.87
CA LEU A 157 12.45 8.42 -7.21
C LEU A 157 13.11 7.40 -6.29
N THR A 158 12.33 6.42 -5.85
CA THR A 158 12.87 5.25 -5.15
C THR A 158 12.86 4.06 -6.10
N LEU A 159 14.05 3.45 -6.29
CA LEU A 159 14.29 2.25 -7.09
C LEU A 159 14.57 1.07 -6.16
N ARG A 160 14.01 -0.09 -6.47
CA ARG A 160 14.26 -1.33 -5.71
C ARG A 160 14.48 -2.50 -6.66
N GLY A 161 15.58 -3.23 -6.50
CA GLY A 161 15.95 -4.32 -7.41
C GLY A 161 17.31 -4.94 -7.07
N SER A 162 17.83 -5.78 -7.96
CA SER A 162 19.20 -6.28 -7.84
C SER A 162 20.22 -5.14 -8.08
N PRO A 163 21.43 -5.17 -7.49
CA PRO A 163 22.43 -4.11 -7.68
C PRO A 163 22.76 -3.85 -9.16
N ARG A 164 22.76 -4.92 -9.99
CA ARG A 164 23.00 -4.82 -11.43
C ARG A 164 21.86 -4.10 -12.14
N ASP A 165 20.61 -4.43 -11.79
CA ASP A 165 19.43 -3.81 -12.40
C ASP A 165 19.25 -2.37 -11.95
N LEU A 166 19.59 -2.06 -10.68
CA LEU A 166 19.58 -0.70 -10.16
C LEU A 166 20.58 0.19 -10.89
N ALA A 167 21.83 -0.28 -11.09
CA ALA A 167 22.82 0.47 -11.85
C ALA A 167 22.36 0.76 -13.30
N ALA A 168 21.70 -0.21 -13.95
CA ALA A 168 21.14 -0.01 -15.28
C ALA A 168 19.96 0.98 -15.26
N ALA A 169 19.07 0.87 -14.27
CA ALA A 169 17.93 1.77 -14.10
C ALA A 169 18.37 3.21 -13.84
N GLU A 170 19.36 3.42 -12.97
CA GLU A 170 19.96 4.73 -12.70
C GLU A 170 20.52 5.39 -13.96
N GLN A 171 21.27 4.63 -14.77
CA GLN A 171 21.81 5.14 -16.03
C GLN A 171 20.71 5.53 -17.04
N THR A 172 19.63 4.74 -17.10
CA THR A 172 18.47 5.04 -17.95
C THR A 172 17.77 6.32 -17.50
N ILE A 173 17.48 6.44 -16.20
CA ILE A 173 16.84 7.62 -15.62
C ILE A 173 17.70 8.87 -15.83
N ALA A 174 19.00 8.80 -15.54
CA ALA A 174 19.92 9.92 -15.73
C ALA A 174 20.00 10.39 -17.20
N ARG A 175 19.99 9.45 -18.16
CA ARG A 175 20.00 9.77 -19.59
C ARG A 175 18.71 10.46 -20.02
N LEU A 176 17.56 9.99 -19.53
CA LEU A 176 16.27 10.60 -19.83
C LEU A 176 16.19 12.01 -19.26
N ASP A 177 16.53 12.19 -17.98
CA ASP A 177 16.51 13.49 -17.31
C ASP A 177 17.45 14.49 -18.01
N ALA A 178 18.68 14.08 -18.36
CA ALA A 178 19.62 14.91 -19.10
C ALA A 178 19.14 15.30 -20.51
N ARG A 179 18.51 14.36 -21.24
CA ARG A 179 17.93 14.64 -22.56
C ARG A 179 16.81 15.67 -22.45
N TRP A 180 15.93 15.52 -21.45
CA TRP A 180 14.89 16.51 -21.20
C TRP A 180 15.42 17.87 -20.82
N ALA A 181 16.50 17.91 -20.03
CA ALA A 181 17.19 19.14 -19.69
C ALA A 181 17.68 19.89 -20.93
N ALA A 182 18.21 19.17 -21.91
CA ALA A 182 18.67 19.73 -23.18
C ALA A 182 17.50 20.20 -24.08
N GLU A 183 16.40 19.44 -24.13
CA GLU A 183 15.24 19.76 -24.98
C GLU A 183 14.40 20.93 -24.41
N ARG A 184 14.37 21.11 -23.08
CA ARG A 184 13.47 22.08 -22.41
C ARG A 184 14.16 22.85 -21.27
N PRO A 185 15.19 23.67 -21.56
CA PRO A 185 15.96 24.36 -20.52
C PRO A 185 15.11 25.34 -19.69
N ALA A 186 14.10 25.98 -20.28
CA ALA A 186 13.20 26.89 -19.57
C ALA A 186 12.30 26.19 -18.55
N TYR A 187 11.99 24.90 -18.75
CA TYR A 187 11.19 24.11 -17.81
C TYR A 187 12.02 23.74 -16.58
N CYS A 188 13.28 23.34 -16.78
CA CYS A 188 14.22 23.05 -15.70
C CYS A 188 14.50 24.25 -14.80
N ALA A 189 14.53 25.47 -15.36
CA ALA A 189 14.80 26.68 -14.58
C ALA A 189 13.73 26.97 -13.50
N ASN A 190 12.52 26.43 -13.67
CA ASN A 190 11.44 26.55 -12.70
C ASN A 190 11.43 25.42 -11.65
N PHE A 191 12.21 24.36 -11.85
CA PHE A 191 12.45 23.38 -10.81
C PHE A 191 13.47 23.96 -9.83
N PRO A 192 13.19 23.94 -8.51
CA PRO A 192 14.16 24.38 -7.53
C PRO A 192 15.34 23.41 -7.62
N ALA A 193 16.42 23.83 -8.30
CA ALA A 193 17.65 23.06 -8.40
C ALA A 193 18.02 22.61 -6.98
N GLY A 194 17.95 21.30 -6.75
CA GLY A 194 18.18 20.70 -5.45
C GLY A 194 19.50 21.23 -4.90
N ARG A 195 19.44 21.92 -3.76
CA ARG A 195 20.61 22.05 -2.90
C ARG A 195 21.10 20.63 -2.66
N ALA A 196 22.36 20.35 -3.00
CA ALA A 196 23.00 19.07 -2.81
C ALA A 196 22.55 18.42 -1.49
N VAL A 197 21.72 17.38 -1.59
CA VAL A 197 21.34 16.61 -0.42
C VAL A 197 22.57 15.83 -0.01
N PRO A 198 23.03 15.93 1.25
CA PRO A 198 24.19 15.18 1.69
C PRO A 198 23.91 13.68 1.48
N THR A 199 24.80 13.04 0.73
CA THR A 199 24.77 11.60 0.45
C THR A 199 24.47 10.85 1.76
N PRO A 200 23.39 10.04 1.83
CA PRO A 200 23.09 9.29 3.03
C PRO A 200 24.28 8.37 3.31
N THR A 201 24.98 8.65 4.40
CA THR A 201 26.08 7.83 4.87
C THR A 201 25.51 6.46 5.16
N ALA A 202 26.01 5.43 4.47
CA ALA A 202 25.61 4.05 4.68
C ALA A 202 25.63 3.75 6.17
N ILE A 203 24.48 3.39 6.75
CA ILE A 203 24.40 2.91 8.14
C ILE A 203 24.95 1.48 8.11
N PRO A 204 26.15 1.21 8.68
CA PRO A 204 26.64 -0.15 8.79
C PRO A 204 25.72 -0.95 9.71
N GLY A 205 25.37 -2.15 9.27
CA GLY A 205 24.38 -3.01 9.91
C GLY A 205 24.71 -3.43 11.34
N HIS A 206 23.63 -3.64 12.10
CA HIS A 206 23.58 -4.43 13.32
C HIS A 206 22.68 -5.64 13.10
#